data_AF-A0A951HC75-F1
#
_entry.id   AF-A0A951HC75-F1
#
_cell.length_a   1.000
_cell.length_b   1.000
_cell.length_c   1.000
_cell.angle_alpha   90.00
_cell.angle_beta   90.00
_cell.angle_gamma   90.00
#
_symmetry.space_group_name_H-M   'P 1'
#
loop_
_entity.id
_entity.type
_entity.pdbx_description
1 polymer ?
#
loop_
_entity_poly.entity_id
_entity_poly.type
_entity_poly.pdbx_seq_one_letter_code
_entity_poly.pdbx_strand_id
1 'polypeptide(L)' 'MKLLLDTHSLIWFLSGDLRLSFPARQLIEDTNNERFVSIASLWEIAIKVSIGKLQLHRPFEELFSTNSSLTVLSC' A
#
# COMPACT_ATOMS: atom_id res chain seq x y z
N MET A 1 4.68 -12.07 -10.78
CA MET A 1 3.20 -12.11 -10.90
C MET A 1 2.64 -10.70 -10.78
N LYS A 2 1.38 -10.47 -11.19
CA LYS A 2 0.72 -9.16 -11.03
C LYS A 2 -0.14 -9.17 -9.77
N LEU A 3 0.11 -8.23 -8.87
CA LEU A 3 -0.59 -8.09 -7.59
C LEU A 3 -1.31 -6.76 -7.56
N LEU A 4 -2.63 -6.78 -7.37
CA LEU A 4 -3.41 -5.56 -7.14
C LEU A 4 -3.62 -5.42 -5.63
N LEU A 5 -3.10 -4.34 -5.05
CA LEU A 5 -3.22 -4.03 -3.65
C LEU A 5 -4.47 -3.21 -3.39
N ASP A 6 -5.32 -3.76 -2.53
CA ASP A 6 -6.45 -3.04 -1.93
C ASP A 6 -5.97 -2.05 -0.85
N THR A 7 -6.79 -1.04 -0.55
CA THR A 7 -6.56 -0.03 0.49
C THR A 7 -6.15 -0.69 1.82
N HIS A 8 -6.85 -1.74 2.27
CA HIS A 8 -6.52 -2.39 3.55
C HIS A 8 -5.21 -3.17 3.51
N SER A 9 -4.94 -3.88 2.41
CA SER A 9 -3.69 -4.62 2.23
C SER A 9 -2.48 -3.69 2.26
N LEU A 10 -2.58 -2.52 1.61
CA LEU A 10 -1.55 -1.50 1.63
C LEU A 10 -1.35 -0.93 3.04
N ILE A 11 -2.43 -0.59 3.75
CA ILE A 11 -2.33 -0.06 5.13
C ILE A 11 -1.67 -1.08 6.08
N TRP A 12 -2.06 -2.34 6.03
CA TRP A 12 -1.49 -3.37 6.89
C TRP A 12 -0.03 -3.65 6.55
N PHE A 13 0.31 -3.68 5.27
CA PHE A 13 1.69 -3.82 4.82
C PHE A 13 2.58 -2.71 5.38
N LEU A 14 2.12 -1.46 5.27
CA LEU A 14 2.86 -0.28 5.73
C LEU A 14 2.93 -0.17 7.25
N SER A 15 1.89 -0.62 7.95
CA SER A 15 1.86 -0.64 9.41
C SER A 15 2.57 -1.86 10.02
N GLY A 16 2.99 -2.83 9.19
CA GLY A 16 3.54 -4.10 9.67
C GLY A 16 2.51 -4.92 10.46
N ASP A 17 1.21 -4.74 10.20
CA ASP A 17 0.13 -5.36 10.95
C ASP A 17 0.04 -6.87 10.66
N LEU A 18 -0.14 -7.68 11.71
CA LEU A 18 -0.26 -9.14 11.65
C LEU A 18 -1.54 -9.62 10.92
N ARG A 19 -2.49 -8.72 10.66
CA ARG A 19 -3.68 -8.98 9.83
C ARG A 19 -3.33 -9.28 8.38
N LEU A 20 -2.18 -8.81 7.90
CA LEU A 20 -1.65 -9.21 6.60
C LEU A 20 -1.01 -10.59 6.73
N SER A 21 -1.54 -11.58 6.00
CA SER A 21 -1.00 -12.93 6.05
C SER A 21 0.47 -12.96 5.61
N PHE A 22 1.27 -13.79 6.27
CA PHE A 22 2.69 -13.97 5.94
C PHE A 22 2.95 -14.24 4.44
N PRO A 23 2.21 -15.14 3.75
CA PRO A 23 2.41 -15.33 2.31
C PRO A 23 2.06 -14.09 1.49
N ALA A 24 1.02 -13.33 1.85
CA ALA A 24 0.69 -12.08 1.15
C ALA A 24 1.80 -11.04 1.33
N ARG A 25 2.35 -10.93 2.55
CA ARG A 25 3.50 -10.05 2.82
C ARG A 25 4.71 -10.44 1.98
N GLN A 26 5.06 -11.72 1.92
CA GLN A 26 6.19 -12.18 1.09
C GLN A 26 5.98 -11.87 -0.39
N LEU A 27 4.76 -12.02 -0.91
CA LEU A 27 4.43 -11.67 -2.29
C LEU A 27 4.59 -10.17 -2.56
N ILE A 28 4.26 -9.32 -1.58
CA ILE A 28 4.39 -7.86 -1.68
C ILE A 28 5.85 -7.41 -1.53
N GLU A 29 6.64 -8.06 -0.68
CA GLU A 29 8.06 -7.76 -0.49
C GLU A 29 8.92 -8.27 -1.65
N ASP A 30 8.48 -9.31 -2.36
CA ASP A 30 9.15 -9.86 -3.53
C ASP A 30 9.14 -8.86 -4.70
N THR A 31 10.32 -8.33 -5.02
CA THR A 31 10.56 -7.36 -6.09
C THR A 31 10.35 -7.93 -7.49
N ASN A 32 10.25 -9.26 -7.64
CA ASN A 32 9.91 -9.90 -8.92
C ASN A 32 8.41 -9.80 -9.24
N ASN A 33 7.58 -9.35 -8.30
CA ASN A 33 6.16 -9.13 -8.52
C ASN A 33 5.87 -7.68 -8.94
N GLU A 34 5.08 -7.54 -10.00
CA GLU A 34 4.50 -6.26 -10.38
C GLU A 34 3.38 -5.94 -9.42
N ARG A 35 3.53 -4.84 -8.67
CA ARG A 35 2.59 -4.44 -7.62
C ARG A 35 1.85 -3.21 -8.11
N PHE A 36 0.53 -3.30 -8.12
CA PHE A 36 -0.37 -2.27 -8.59
C PHE A 36 -1.17 -1.73 -7.43
N VAL A 37 -1.36 -0.42 -7.39
CA VAL A 37 -2.26 0.25 -6.44
C VAL A 37 -3.24 1.09 -7.25
N SER A 38 -4.52 1.03 -6.91
CA SER A 38 -5.50 1.93 -7.51
C SER A 38 -5.31 3.36 -7.01
N ILE A 39 -5.41 4.33 -7.92
CA ILE A 39 -5.46 5.75 -7.54
C ILE A 39 -6.58 6.03 -6.52
N ALA A 40 -7.72 5.31 -6.60
CA ALA A 40 -8.83 5.46 -5.66
C ALA A 40 -8.44 5.06 -4.23
N SER A 41 -7.66 3.99 -4.07
CA SER A 41 -7.15 3.54 -2.76
C SER A 41 -6.22 4.59 -2.15
N LEU A 42 -5.40 5.25 -2.97
CA LEU A 42 -4.55 6.35 -2.51
C LEU A 42 -5.37 7.55 -2.04
N TRP A 43 -6.41 7.92 -2.79
CA TRP A 43 -7.35 8.98 -2.39
C TRP A 43 -8.05 8.66 -1.06
N GLU A 44 -8.54 7.43 -0.88
CA GLU A 44 -9.13 7.02 0.40
C GLU A 44 -8.16 7.14 1.57
N ILE A 45 -6.89 6.74 1.38
CA ILE A 45 -5.85 6.86 2.40
C ILE A 45 -5.59 8.33 2.71
N ALA A 46 -5.39 9.16 1.68
CA ALA A 46 -5.14 10.59 1.85
C ALA A 46 -6.29 11.29 2.61
N ILE A 47 -7.54 10.98 2.26
CA ILE A 47 -8.71 11.50 2.98
C ILE A 47 -8.72 11.02 4.43
N LYS A 48 -8.51 9.71 4.68
CA LYS A 48 -8.51 9.14 6.04
C LYS A 48 -7.40 9.70 6.92
N VAL A 49 -6.23 9.99 6.35
CA VAL A 49 -5.11 10.66 7.03
C VAL A 49 -5.47 12.11 7.35
N SER A 50 -6.03 12.84 6.38
CA SER A 50 -6.46 14.24 6.55
C SER A 50 -7.49 14.41 7.67
N ILE A 51 -8.44 13.49 7.79
CA ILE A 51 -9.45 13.51 8.86
C ILE A 51 -8.99 12.85 10.17
N GLY A 52 -7.72 12.44 10.27
CA GLY A 52 -7.13 11.82 11.48
C GLY A 52 -7.68 10.43 11.83
N LYS A 53 -8.43 9.78 10.93
CA LYS A 53 -8.95 8.41 11.13
C LYS A 53 -7.91 7.33 10.88
N LEU A 54 -6.83 7.66 10.17
CA LEU A 54 -5.72 6.77 9.89
C LEU A 54 -4.41 7.46 10.26
N GLN A 55 -3.69 6.86 11.21
CA GLN A 55 -2.34 7.28 11.58
C GLN A 55 -1.34 6.41 10.85
N LEU A 56 -0.57 6.99 9.95
CA LEU A 56 0.52 6.29 9.29
C LEU A 56 1.77 6.43 10.14
N HIS A 57 2.50 5.32 10.31
CA HIS A 57 3.79 5.32 11.01
C HIS A 57 4.91 5.99 10.18
N ARG A 58 4.64 6.32 8.92
CA ARG A 58 5.53 7.00 7.97
C ARG A 58 4.76 8.06 7.18
N PRO A 59 5.42 9.10 6.66
CA PRO A 59 4.80 10.08 5.78
C PRO A 59 4.14 9.39 4.57
N PHE A 60 3.01 9.91 4.12
CA PHE A 60 2.29 9.38 2.97
C PHE A 60 3.14 9.43 1.68
N GLU A 61 4.03 10.40 1.59
CA GLU A 61 4.96 10.62 0.47
C GLU A 61 6.05 9.53 0.39
N GLU A 62 6.43 8.95 1.54
CA GLU A 62 7.42 7.87 1.61
C GLU A 62 6.90 6.54 1.01
N LEU A 63 5.58 6.41 0.89
CA LEU A 63 4.93 5.23 0.30
C LEU A 63 5.35 5.03 -1.16
N PHE A 64 5.55 6.13 -1.88
CA PHE A 64 5.90 6.15 -3.30
C PHE A 64 7.40 6.17 -3.54
N SER A 65 8.18 6.74 -2.62
CA SER A 65 9.63 6.92 -2.79
C SER A 65 10.44 5.71 -2.34
N THR A 66 9.96 4.92 -1.37
CA THR A 66 10.67 3.70 -0.91
C THR A 66 10.32 2.47 -1.78
N ASN A 67 9.14 2.45 -2.38
CA ASN A 67 8.64 1.31 -3.16
C ASN A 67 8.65 1.62 -4.66
N SER A 68 9.85 1.80 -5.22
CA SER A 68 10.11 2.15 -6.61
C SER A 68 9.58 1.16 -7.68
N SER A 69 8.74 0.20 -7.32
CA SER A 69 8.01 -0.68 -8.26
C SER A 69 6.50 -0.76 -8.02
N LEU A 70 5.91 0.17 -7.23
CA LEU A 70 4.46 0.31 -7.16
C LEU A 70 3.96 1.14 -8.35
N THR A 71 3.27 0.47 -9.28
CA THR A 71 2.61 1.14 -10.40
C THR A 71 1.23 1.60 -9.95
N VAL A 72 0.98 2.91 -10.02
CA VAL A 72 -0.36 3.44 -9.78
C VAL A 72 -1.19 3.24 -11.04
N LEU A 73 -2.27 2.46 -10.92
CA LEU A 73 -3.26 2.34 -11.98
C LEU A 73 -4.21 3.53 -11.87
N SER A 74 -4.08 4.46 -12.80
CA SER A 74 -5.14 5.42 -13.11
C SER A 74 -6.05 4.80 -14.17
N CYS A 75 -7.35 4.79 -13.90
CA CYS A 75 -8.37 4.48 -14.90
C CYS A 75 -8.28 5.44 -16.09
#